data_AF-A0A2K8ZAJ6-F1
#
_entry.id   AF-A0A2K8ZAJ6-F1
#
_cell.length_a   1.000
_cell.length_b   1.000
_cell.length_c   1.000
_cell.angle_alpha   90.00
_cell.angle_beta   90.00
_cell.angle_gamma   90.00
#
_symmetry.space_group_name_H-M   'P 1'
#
loop_
_entity.id
_entity.type
_entity.pdbx_description
1 polymer ?
#
loop_
_entity_poly.entity_id
_entity_poly.type
_entity_poly.pdbx_seq_one_letter_code
_entity_poly.pdbx_strand_id
1 'polypeptide(L)'
;MVGTKHPAPKQGHPLLLDQCVPQQNLYRRLKHAIDLSFLYQVVQPFYGKCGRQSIDPVVFFKLMLVGHLENLTSDRAIIRCCQLRLDILYFLDYAS
;
A
#
# COMPACT_ATOMS: atom_id res chain seq x y z
N MET A 1 -9.00 -12.90 10.04
CA MET A 1 -9.47 -11.53 10.36
C MET A 1 -9.02 -10.59 9.26
N VAL A 2 -9.87 -9.64 8.84
CA VAL A 2 -9.48 -8.59 7.89
C VAL A 2 -8.30 -7.83 8.49
N GLY A 3 -7.21 -7.72 7.73
CA GLY A 3 -6.08 -6.89 8.09
C GLY A 3 -6.46 -5.44 8.14
N THR A 4 -6.08 -4.75 9.20
CA THR A 4 -6.07 -3.30 9.23
C THR A 4 -4.64 -2.81 9.23
N LYS A 5 -4.34 -1.83 8.40
CA LYS A 5 -3.07 -1.12 8.46
C LYS A 5 -2.93 -0.48 9.84
N HIS A 6 -2.05 -1.02 10.68
CA HIS A 6 -1.62 -0.34 11.89
C HIS A 6 -0.46 0.59 11.50
N PRO A 7 -0.59 1.91 11.67
CA PRO A 7 0.57 2.80 11.61
C PRO A 7 1.43 2.46 12.83
N ALA A 8 2.43 1.59 12.64
CA ALA A 8 3.42 1.39 13.67
C ALA A 8 4.19 2.71 13.83
N PRO A 9 4.28 3.30 15.03
CA PRO A 9 5.05 4.52 15.23
C PRO A 9 6.53 4.19 14.95
N LYS A 10 7.04 4.62 13.80
CA LYS A 10 8.45 4.45 13.46
C LYS A 10 9.26 5.44 14.27
N GLN A 11 9.98 4.94 15.27
CA GLN A 11 10.98 5.72 16.00
C GLN A 11 12.11 6.09 15.03
N GLY A 12 12.08 7.32 14.53
CA GLY A 12 13.05 7.90 13.60
C GLY A 12 12.63 9.32 13.24
N HIS A 13 13.56 10.12 12.73
CA HIS A 13 13.22 11.43 12.16
C HIS A 13 12.08 11.22 11.14
N PRO A 14 10.98 11.99 11.19
CA PRO A 14 9.97 11.90 10.14
C PRO A 14 10.68 12.30 8.85
N LEU A 15 11.09 11.30 8.06
CA LEU A 15 11.36 11.51 6.65
C LEU A 15 10.01 11.97 6.12
N LEU A 16 9.91 13.26 5.80
CA LEU A 16 8.69 13.80 5.20
C LEU A 16 8.67 13.26 3.77
N LEU A 17 8.24 12.01 3.56
CA LEU A 17 8.17 11.43 2.21
C LEU A 17 7.29 12.27 1.29
N ASP A 18 6.33 12.99 1.86
CA ASP A 18 5.55 14.01 1.15
C ASP A 18 6.42 15.10 0.51
N GLN A 19 7.58 15.41 1.10
CA GLN A 19 8.56 16.34 0.53
C GLN A 19 9.51 15.64 -0.45
N CYS A 20 9.78 14.35 -0.26
CA CYS A 20 10.69 13.60 -1.12
C CYS A 20 10.07 13.12 -2.44
N VAL A 21 8.73 13.01 -2.51
CA VAL A 21 8.02 12.57 -3.72
C VAL A 21 7.57 13.79 -4.53
N PRO A 22 8.05 13.98 -5.78
CA PRO A 22 7.64 15.11 -6.61
C PRO A 22 6.12 15.17 -6.80
N GLN A 23 5.55 16.38 -6.88
CA GLN A 23 4.11 16.55 -7.08
C GLN A 23 3.59 15.93 -8.38
N GLN A 24 4.43 15.92 -9.43
CA GLN A 24 4.11 15.35 -10.73
C GLN A 24 4.24 13.82 -10.78
N ASN A 25 4.66 13.18 -9.68
CA ASN A 25 4.84 11.73 -9.64
C ASN A 25 3.49 11.00 -9.85
N LEU A 26 3.52 9.96 -10.69
CA LEU A 26 2.37 9.13 -11.04
C LEU A 26 1.68 8.54 -9.79
N TYR A 27 2.46 7.92 -8.90
CA TYR A 27 1.95 7.23 -7.72
C TYR A 27 1.35 8.19 -6.69
N ARG A 28 1.87 9.41 -6.60
CA ARG A 28 1.24 10.49 -5.82
C ARG A 28 -0.13 10.86 -6.40
N ARG A 29 -0.22 11.05 -7.71
CA ARG A 29 -1.50 11.36 -8.38
C ARG A 29 -2.50 10.21 -8.23
N LEU A 30 -2.05 8.96 -8.41
CA LEU A 30 -2.87 7.76 -8.25
C LEU A 30 -3.42 7.64 -6.83
N LYS A 31 -2.61 7.96 -5.81
CA LYS A 31 -3.04 7.96 -4.41
C LYS A 31 -4.29 8.82 -4.16
N HIS A 32 -4.34 10.00 -4.78
CA HIS A 32 -5.46 10.92 -4.65
C HIS A 32 -6.61 10.62 -5.62
N ALA A 33 -6.33 9.95 -6.74
CA ALA A 33 -7.33 9.65 -7.77
C ALA A 33 -8.15 8.39 -7.47
N ILE A 34 -7.63 7.47 -6.65
CA ILE A 34 -8.27 6.17 -6.41
C ILE A 34 -8.67 6.04 -4.93
N ASP A 35 -9.98 6.00 -4.69
CA ASP A 35 -10.54 5.62 -3.40
C ASP A 35 -10.85 4.11 -3.36
N LEU A 36 -10.15 3.39 -2.50
CA LEU A 36 -10.26 1.95 -2.32
C LEU A 36 -10.97 1.57 -1.01
N SER A 37 -11.53 2.54 -0.27
CA SER A 37 -12.15 2.31 1.03
C SER A 37 -13.33 1.33 0.96
N PHE A 38 -14.01 1.25 -0.19
CA PHE A 38 -15.10 0.29 -0.43
C PHE A 38 -14.66 -1.18 -0.29
N LEU A 39 -13.36 -1.49 -0.49
CA LEU A 39 -12.85 -2.86 -0.45
C LEU A 39 -13.09 -3.51 0.92
N TYR A 40 -12.99 -2.76 2.02
CA TYR A 40 -13.22 -3.33 3.35
C TYR A 40 -14.60 -3.96 3.47
N GLN A 41 -15.64 -3.31 2.94
CA GLN A 41 -17.02 -3.82 2.96
C GLN A 41 -17.18 -5.04 2.03
N VAL A 42 -16.57 -4.98 0.84
CA VAL A 42 -16.64 -6.07 -0.15
C VAL A 42 -15.96 -7.34 0.35
N VAL A 43 -14.80 -7.20 0.99
CA VAL A 43 -13.98 -8.35 1.38
C VAL A 43 -14.36 -8.92 2.75
N GLN A 44 -15.01 -8.13 3.61
CA GLN A 44 -15.45 -8.53 4.95
C GLN A 44 -16.08 -9.93 5.04
N PRO A 45 -17.04 -10.34 4.18
CA PRO A 45 -17.67 -11.66 4.27
C PRO A 45 -16.70 -12.83 4.00
N PHE A 46 -15.58 -12.59 3.31
CA PHE A 46 -14.61 -13.62 2.95
C PHE A 46 -13.54 -13.86 4.03
N TYR A 47 -13.49 -13.01 5.07
CA TYR A 47 -12.51 -13.13 6.14
C TYR A 47 -13.13 -13.70 7.43
N GLY A 48 -12.47 -14.72 7.99
CA GLY A 48 -12.86 -15.28 9.28
C GLY A 48 -12.65 -14.30 10.46
N LYS A 49 -13.45 -14.47 11.51
CA LYS A 49 -13.45 -13.62 12.72
C LYS A 49 -12.31 -13.93 13.71
N CYS A 50 -11.65 -15.08 13.57
CA CYS A 50 -10.55 -15.52 14.42
C CYS A 50 -9.30 -15.86 13.59
N GLY A 51 -8.13 -15.86 14.23
CA GLY A 51 -6.85 -16.25 13.61
C GLY A 51 -5.94 -15.06 13.28
N ARG A 52 -4.85 -15.33 12.54
CA ARG A 52 -3.85 -14.31 12.17
C ARG A 52 -4.50 -13.21 11.31
N GLN A 53 -4.15 -11.96 11.59
CA GLN A 53 -4.55 -10.85 10.74
C GLN A 53 -3.91 -11.01 9.35
N SER A 54 -4.74 -10.85 8.31
CA SER A 54 -4.25 -10.84 6.94
C SER A 54 -3.54 -9.52 6.63
N ILE A 55 -2.96 -9.41 5.43
CA ILE A 55 -2.61 -8.10 4.88
C ILE A 55 -3.86 -7.22 4.78
N ASP A 56 -3.66 -5.92 4.90
CA ASP A 56 -4.71 -4.93 4.65
C ASP A 56 -5.20 -5.03 3.19
N PRO A 57 -6.53 -5.17 2.95
CA PRO A 57 -7.08 -5.32 1.61
C PRO A 57 -6.74 -4.17 0.66
N VAL A 58 -6.74 -2.93 1.16
CA VAL A 58 -6.41 -1.75 0.34
C VAL A 58 -4.95 -1.82 -0.07
N VAL A 59 -4.05 -2.15 0.85
CA VAL A 59 -2.62 -2.33 0.55
C VAL A 59 -2.43 -3.45 -0.47
N PHE A 60 -3.11 -4.57 -0.30
CA PHE A 60 -3.01 -5.70 -1.22
C PHE A 60 -3.39 -5.31 -2.65
N PHE A 61 -4.53 -4.62 -2.82
CA PHE A 61 -4.95 -4.15 -4.14
C PHE A 61 -3.99 -3.11 -4.72
N LYS A 62 -3.45 -2.20 -3.90
CA LYS A 62 -2.41 -1.27 -4.35
C LYS A 62 -1.14 -1.99 -4.82
N LEU A 63 -0.72 -3.09 -4.16
CA LEU A 63 0.41 -3.91 -4.60
C LEU A 63 0.13 -4.58 -5.95
N MET A 64 -1.10 -5.07 -6.18
CA MET A 64 -1.50 -5.63 -7.48
C MET A 64 -1.50 -4.57 -8.59
N LEU A 65 -1.96 -3.35 -8.29
CA LEU A 65 -1.88 -2.22 -9.23
C LEU A 65 -0.43 -1.88 -9.59
N VAL A 66 0.47 -1.81 -8.60
CA VAL A 66 1.90 -1.60 -8.82
C VAL A 66 2.47 -2.70 -9.71
N GLY A 67 2.15 -3.96 -9.44
CA GLY A 67 2.59 -5.08 -10.27
C GLY A 67 2.16 -4.93 -11.73
N HIS A 68 0.91 -4.52 -11.96
CA HIS A 68 0.40 -4.28 -13.31
C HIS A 68 1.08 -3.08 -13.99
N LEU A 69 1.21 -1.95 -13.31
CA LEU A 69 1.79 -0.72 -13.86
C LEU A 69 3.30 -0.83 -14.15
N GLU A 70 4.03 -1.57 -13.32
CA GLU A 70 5.47 -1.83 -13.49
C GLU A 70 5.74 -3.08 -14.33
N ASN A 71 4.70 -3.74 -14.87
CA ASN A 71 4.79 -4.96 -15.66
C ASN A 71 5.55 -6.11 -14.95
N LEU A 72 5.30 -6.28 -13.66
CA LEU A 72 5.90 -7.30 -12.80
C LEU A 72 4.97 -8.52 -12.67
N THR A 73 5.52 -9.70 -12.90
CA THR A 73 4.76 -10.96 -12.93
C THR A 73 4.87 -11.80 -11.67
N SER A 74 5.67 -11.37 -10.68
CA SER A 74 5.91 -12.10 -9.44
C SER A 74 5.73 -11.21 -8.22
N ASP A 75 5.01 -11.73 -7.22
CA ASP A 75 4.86 -11.07 -5.91
C ASP A 75 6.21 -10.69 -5.30
N ARG A 76 7.23 -11.55 -5.42
CA ARG A 76 8.58 -11.25 -4.91
C ARG A 76 9.20 -10.05 -5.63
N ALA A 77 8.97 -9.92 -6.94
CA ALA A 77 9.45 -8.78 -7.72
C ALA A 77 8.72 -7.50 -7.32
N ILE A 78 7.39 -7.57 -7.10
CA ILE A 78 6.58 -6.45 -6.62
C ILE A 78 7.12 -5.96 -5.28
N ILE A 79 7.28 -6.84 -4.31
CA ILE A 79 7.79 -6.48 -2.98
C ILE A 79 9.18 -5.86 -3.06
N ARG A 80 10.08 -6.44 -3.87
CA ARG A 80 11.44 -5.89 -4.06
C ARG A 80 11.41 -4.50 -4.69
N CYS A 81 10.55 -4.27 -5.68
CA CYS A 81 10.35 -2.95 -6.30
C CYS A 81 9.86 -1.93 -5.26
N CYS A 82 8.85 -2.31 -4.47
CA CYS A 82 8.30 -1.47 -3.42
C CYS A 82 9.33 -1.09 -2.37
N GLN A 83 10.24 -2.00 -1.98
CA GLN A 83 11.26 -1.72 -0.97
C GLN A 83 12.30 -0.68 -1.40
N LEU A 84 12.52 -0.51 -2.71
CA LEU A 84 13.54 0.39 -3.24
C LEU A 84 12.98 1.75 -3.70
N ARG A 85 11.66 1.84 -3.91
CA ARG A 85 11.00 3.01 -4.51
C ARG A 85 10.16 3.79 -3.50
N LEU A 86 10.65 4.99 -3.16
CA LEU A 86 10.00 5.89 -2.19
C LEU A 86 8.60 6.34 -2.64
N ASP A 87 8.39 6.55 -3.94
CA ASP A 87 7.10 6.95 -4.50
C ASP A 87 6.03 5.85 -4.38
N ILE A 88 6.43 4.60 -4.56
CA ILE A 88 5.56 3.44 -4.33
C ILE A 88 5.27 3.28 -2.84
N LEU A 89 6.27 3.39 -1.96
CA LEU A 89 6.05 3.35 -0.51
C LEU A 89 5.10 4.44 -0.02
N TYR A 90 5.18 5.63 -0.63
CA TYR A 90 4.26 6.73 -0.39
C TYR A 90 2.82 6.39 -0.82
N PHE A 91 2.64 5.74 -1.98
CA PHE A 91 1.34 5.28 -2.45
C PHE A 91 0.73 4.19 -1.57
N LEU A 92 1.56 3.27 -1.06
CA LEU A 92 1.15 2.20 -0.15
C LEU A 92 0.89 2.69 1.29
N ASP A 93 1.18 3.95 1.60
CA ASP A 93 1.10 4.54 2.93
C ASP A 93 2.02 3.87 3.99
N TYR A 94 3.07 3.15 3.60
CA TYR A 94 3.94 2.41 4.55
C TYR A 94 5.03 3.26 5.22
N ALA A 95 5.08 4.53 4.90
CA ALA A 95 6.20 5.40 5.22
C ALA A 95 5.80 6.56 6.16
N SER A 96 4.59 6.51 6.72
CA SER A 96 4.01 7.49 7.64
C SER A 96 3.68 6.84 8.99
#